data_AF-A0A934VXD5-F1
#
_entry.id   AF-A0A934VXD5-F1
#
_cell.length_a   1.000
_cell.length_b   1.000
_cell.length_c   1.000
_cell.angle_alpha   90.00
_cell.angle_beta   90.00
_cell.angle_gamma   90.00
#
_symmetry.space_group_name_H-M   'P 1'
#
loop_
_entity.id
_entity.type
_entity.pdbx_description
1 polymer ?
#
loop_
_entity_poly.entity_id
_entity_poly.type
_entity_poly.pdbx_seq_one_letter_code
_entity_poly.pdbx_strand_id
1 'polypeptide(L)'
;MPPRVKTVASITVGKFFEQHGEALGLTLHGEGVGFDRPISEPAINRPGLALAGFFSYFARKRVQVLGNSELSYLKKLPEAMRGDRFRRMCDRDIPCIVVARGATLGEDLMAVAREHVIPIFGTSQVTMKFLNAATIRLEHEFAPSVTMHGCMVDMRGVGVLIVGKSGSGKSETAIGLLERGASLVADDMVRIKYVGGELVATSPDLSRGYMEIRGIGIINVANLFGLASIRPDKRLDLVVTLKPATDLNEVDRLGMQPKTYEILGQHIAHVEIPVGPGRDTARMVAIAALDQQLRRLGFNMADEFNQKLLSHMSTGKPVP
;
A
#
# COMPACT_ATOMS: atom_id res chain seq x y z
N MET A 1 -15.09 9.78 15.72
CA MET A 1 -13.95 9.07 16.33
C MET A 1 -12.86 8.98 15.27
N PRO A 2 -11.60 9.33 15.57
CA PRO A 2 -10.51 9.20 14.59
C PRO A 2 -10.40 7.73 14.14
N PRO A 3 -10.18 7.47 12.85
CA PRO A 3 -10.16 6.10 12.35
C PRO A 3 -8.97 5.35 12.93
N ARG A 4 -9.21 4.12 13.40
CA ARG A 4 -8.22 3.32 14.14
C ARG A 4 -7.13 2.84 13.19
N VAL A 5 -5.90 3.26 13.44
CA VAL A 5 -4.72 2.76 12.72
C VAL A 5 -4.49 1.30 13.09
N LYS A 6 -4.38 0.44 12.09
CA LYS A 6 -4.04 -0.97 12.22
C LYS A 6 -2.59 -1.18 11.80
N THR A 7 -1.80 -1.69 12.73
CA THR A 7 -0.44 -2.18 12.50
C THR A 7 -0.43 -3.70 12.61
N VAL A 8 0.42 -4.36 11.81
CA VAL A 8 0.59 -5.82 11.84
C VAL A 8 1.83 -6.13 12.65
N ALA A 9 1.67 -6.84 13.77
CA ALA A 9 2.80 -7.22 14.63
C ALA A 9 3.59 -8.41 14.05
N SER A 10 2.90 -9.34 13.40
CA SER A 10 3.48 -10.51 12.77
C SER A 10 2.55 -11.11 11.72
N ILE A 11 3.12 -11.87 10.79
CA ILE A 11 2.41 -12.78 9.89
C ILE A 11 2.97 -14.18 10.05
N THR A 12 2.16 -15.22 9.82
CA THR A 12 2.66 -16.60 9.85
C THR A 12 3.40 -16.93 8.56
N VAL A 13 4.35 -17.86 8.63
CA VAL A 13 5.06 -18.38 7.45
C VAL A 13 4.07 -18.98 6.45
N GLY A 14 3.05 -19.70 6.91
CA GLY A 14 2.03 -20.29 6.06
C GLY A 14 1.23 -19.25 5.30
N LYS A 15 0.81 -18.16 5.96
CA LYS A 15 0.13 -17.04 5.28
C LYS A 15 1.05 -16.38 4.25
N PHE A 16 2.32 -16.18 4.58
CA PHE A 16 3.29 -15.62 3.63
C PHE A 16 3.47 -16.53 2.41
N PHE A 17 3.57 -17.84 2.61
CA PHE A 17 3.70 -18.82 1.53
C PHE A 17 2.43 -18.91 0.67
N GLU A 18 1.25 -18.95 1.27
CA GLU A 18 -0.03 -19.00 0.55
C GLU A 18 -0.23 -17.76 -0.33
N GLN A 19 0.05 -16.57 0.20
CA GLN A 19 -0.21 -15.31 -0.51
C GLN A 19 0.87 -14.95 -1.54
N HIS A 20 2.13 -15.32 -1.28
CA HIS A 20 3.27 -14.83 -2.03
C HIS A 20 4.13 -15.93 -2.67
N GLY A 21 3.87 -17.21 -2.34
CA GLY A 21 4.68 -18.35 -2.75
C GLY A 21 4.81 -18.50 -4.25
N GLU A 22 3.70 -18.43 -4.99
CA GLU A 22 3.70 -18.53 -6.45
C GLU A 22 4.54 -17.40 -7.08
N ALA A 23 4.27 -16.15 -6.70
CA ALA A 23 4.97 -14.99 -7.25
C ALA A 23 6.46 -14.93 -6.87
N LEU A 24 6.84 -15.57 -5.75
CA LEU A 24 8.23 -15.72 -5.32
C LEU A 24 8.89 -17.02 -5.84
N GLY A 25 8.14 -17.87 -6.55
CA GLY A 25 8.60 -19.18 -6.99
C GLY A 25 9.11 -20.04 -5.83
N LEU A 26 8.38 -20.04 -4.71
CA LEU A 26 8.69 -20.84 -3.53
C LEU A 26 8.15 -22.26 -3.68
N THR A 27 8.98 -23.25 -3.40
CA THR A 27 8.59 -24.66 -3.31
C THR A 27 8.95 -25.20 -1.94
N LEU A 28 8.02 -25.86 -1.26
CA LEU A 28 8.33 -26.50 0.03
C LEU A 28 9.32 -27.65 -0.17
N HIS A 29 10.39 -27.68 0.62
CA HIS A 29 11.32 -28.79 0.71
C HIS A 29 11.09 -29.54 2.02
N GLY A 30 10.80 -30.83 1.93
CA GLY A 30 10.50 -31.67 3.10
C GLY A 30 9.02 -31.61 3.51
N GLU A 31 8.77 -31.77 4.80
CA GLU A 31 7.42 -31.85 5.36
C GLU A 31 6.81 -30.48 5.64
N GLY A 32 5.48 -30.38 5.58
CA GLY A 32 4.70 -29.15 5.80
C GLY A 32 4.58 -28.73 7.26
N VAL A 33 5.72 -28.56 7.95
CA VAL A 33 5.77 -28.25 9.39
C VAL A 33 6.19 -26.81 9.67
N GLY A 34 5.76 -26.25 10.81
CA GLY A 34 6.19 -24.92 11.27
C GLY A 34 5.61 -23.74 10.48
N PHE A 35 4.47 -23.92 9.81
CA PHE A 35 3.78 -22.88 9.04
C PHE A 35 3.16 -21.80 9.95
N ASP A 36 2.93 -22.11 11.21
CA ASP A 36 2.42 -21.21 12.26
C ASP A 36 3.48 -20.25 12.81
N ARG A 37 4.77 -20.49 12.51
CA ARG A 37 5.89 -19.67 13.00
C ARG A 37 5.73 -18.20 12.56
N PRO A 38 6.00 -17.23 13.46
CA PRO A 38 5.77 -15.82 13.16
C PRO A 38 6.97 -15.18 12.46
N ILE A 39 6.75 -14.60 11.29
CA ILE A 39 7.59 -13.54 10.73
C ILE A 39 7.16 -12.25 11.44
N SER A 40 8.07 -11.59 12.15
CA SER A 40 7.75 -10.37 12.94
C SER A 40 8.51 -9.13 12.49
N GLU A 41 9.47 -9.30 11.57
CA GLU A 41 10.20 -8.20 10.96
C GLU A 41 10.02 -8.26 9.44
N PRO A 42 9.57 -7.16 8.79
CA PRO A 42 9.24 -7.12 7.37
C PRO A 42 10.48 -7.02 6.46
N ALA A 43 11.50 -7.82 6.75
CA ALA A 43 12.75 -7.84 6.02
C ALA A 43 13.30 -9.26 5.94
N ILE A 44 14.19 -9.46 4.98
CA ILE A 44 14.89 -10.72 4.77
C ILE A 44 16.29 -10.63 5.38
N ASN A 45 16.79 -11.74 5.90
CA ASN A 45 18.16 -11.84 6.42
C ASN A 45 18.99 -12.86 5.63
N ARG A 46 20.26 -12.53 5.40
CA ARG A 46 21.27 -13.49 4.94
C ARG A 46 22.18 -13.85 6.11
N PRO A 47 22.13 -15.07 6.64
CA PRO A 47 22.74 -15.41 7.92
C PRO A 47 24.25 -15.68 7.85
N GLY A 48 25.00 -15.02 6.96
CA GLY A 48 26.43 -15.31 6.75
C GLY A 48 27.27 -15.26 8.03
N LEU A 49 27.14 -14.17 8.81
CA LEU A 49 27.85 -14.03 10.10
C LEU A 49 27.33 -14.97 11.18
N ALA A 50 26.02 -15.27 11.18
CA ALA A 50 25.43 -16.20 12.13
C ALA A 50 25.96 -17.62 11.93
N LEU A 51 26.10 -18.06 10.66
CA LEU A 51 26.74 -19.33 10.32
C LEU A 51 28.23 -19.36 10.68
N ALA A 52 28.90 -18.20 10.78
CA ALA A 52 30.25 -18.08 11.31
C ALA A 52 30.32 -18.07 12.85
N GLY A 53 29.17 -18.02 13.54
CA GLY A 53 29.07 -18.05 15.00
C GLY A 53 28.83 -16.69 15.67
N PHE A 54 28.63 -15.61 14.90
CA PHE A 54 28.39 -14.28 15.44
C PHE A 54 26.89 -13.97 15.49
N PHE A 55 26.31 -13.92 16.70
CA PHE A 55 24.86 -13.82 16.91
C PHE A 55 24.37 -12.50 17.55
N SER A 56 25.26 -11.59 17.96
CA SER A 56 24.87 -10.39 18.73
C SER A 56 23.81 -9.51 18.06
N TYR A 57 23.79 -9.50 16.73
CA TYR A 57 22.80 -8.77 15.92
C TYR A 57 22.08 -9.69 14.92
N PHE A 58 21.96 -10.97 15.27
CA PHE A 58 21.29 -11.92 14.38
C PHE A 58 19.80 -11.60 14.28
N ALA A 59 19.36 -11.27 13.06
CA ALA A 59 17.97 -10.94 12.76
C ALA A 59 17.09 -12.19 12.71
N ARG A 60 16.93 -12.84 13.87
CA ARG A 60 16.26 -14.14 14.01
C ARG A 60 14.76 -14.09 13.66
N LYS A 61 14.13 -12.92 13.75
CA LYS A 61 12.68 -12.72 13.47
C LYS A 61 12.36 -12.55 11.98
N ARG A 62 13.38 -12.60 11.11
CA ARG A 62 13.28 -12.46 9.65
C ARG A 62 13.31 -13.82 8.97
N VAL A 63 12.80 -13.88 7.75
CA VAL A 63 13.03 -15.03 6.86
C VAL A 63 14.53 -15.14 6.57
N GLN A 64 15.10 -16.33 6.71
CA GLN A 64 16.53 -16.57 6.48
C GLN A 64 16.76 -17.07 5.06
N VAL A 65 17.64 -16.43 4.29
CA VAL A 65 17.95 -16.83 2.91
C VAL A 65 19.37 -17.35 2.80
N LEU A 66 19.49 -18.56 2.26
CA LEU A 66 20.76 -19.20 1.93
C LEU A 66 20.99 -19.12 0.43
N GLY A 67 21.97 -18.30 0.03
CA GLY A 67 22.46 -18.24 -1.34
C GLY A 67 23.78 -18.99 -1.51
N ASN A 68 24.44 -18.75 -2.65
CA ASN A 68 25.71 -19.40 -2.96
C ASN A 68 26.78 -19.16 -1.89
N SER A 69 26.88 -17.95 -1.33
CA SER A 69 27.89 -17.62 -0.33
C SER A 69 27.71 -18.44 0.94
N GLU A 70 26.48 -18.49 1.49
CA GLU A 70 26.16 -19.22 2.72
C GLU A 70 26.31 -20.73 2.52
N LEU A 71 25.79 -21.26 1.41
CA LEU A 71 25.90 -22.68 1.08
C LEU A 71 27.36 -23.10 0.81
N SER A 72 28.14 -22.28 0.13
CA SER A 72 29.56 -22.57 -0.13
C SER A 72 30.39 -22.52 1.15
N TYR A 73 30.08 -21.59 2.06
CA TYR A 73 30.70 -21.56 3.38
C TYR A 73 30.41 -22.83 4.16
N LEU A 74 29.14 -23.25 4.25
CA LEU A 74 28.74 -24.49 4.91
C LEU A 74 29.42 -25.72 4.30
N LYS A 75 29.50 -25.81 2.96
CA LYS A 75 30.18 -26.93 2.27
C LYS A 75 31.68 -27.02 2.58
N LYS A 76 32.35 -25.92 2.92
CA LYS A 76 33.78 -25.90 3.27
C LYS A 76 34.05 -26.30 4.72
N LEU A 77 33.04 -26.34 5.58
CA LEU A 77 33.21 -26.75 6.97
C LEU A 77 33.29 -28.28 7.09
N PRO A 78 34.10 -28.81 8.03
CA PRO A 78 34.02 -30.19 8.45
C PRO A 78 32.59 -30.54 8.89
N GLU A 79 32.13 -31.76 8.62
CA GLU A 79 30.74 -32.21 8.85
C GLU A 79 30.22 -31.92 10.27
N ALA A 80 31.02 -32.25 11.29
CA ALA A 80 30.66 -31.98 12.69
C ALA A 80 30.45 -30.48 12.96
N MET A 81 31.30 -29.62 12.39
CA MET A 81 31.19 -28.17 12.55
C MET A 81 30.03 -27.60 11.72
N ARG A 82 29.80 -28.12 10.50
CA ARG A 82 28.70 -27.71 9.62
C ARG A 82 27.35 -27.90 10.32
N GLY A 83 27.13 -29.08 10.89
CA GLY A 83 25.92 -29.40 11.66
C GLY A 83 25.76 -28.52 12.90
N ASP A 84 26.81 -28.35 13.70
CA ASP A 84 26.79 -27.47 14.89
C ASP A 84 26.46 -26.00 14.53
N ARG A 85 27.09 -25.43 13.50
CA ARG A 85 26.83 -24.05 13.08
C ARG A 85 25.40 -23.84 12.61
N PHE A 86 24.88 -24.77 11.82
CA PHE A 86 23.51 -24.69 11.33
C PHE A 86 22.50 -24.88 12.46
N ARG A 87 22.72 -25.85 13.37
CA ARG A 87 21.89 -26.06 14.57
C ARG A 87 21.81 -24.81 15.42
N ARG A 88 22.94 -24.17 15.74
CA ARG A 88 22.98 -22.92 16.53
C ARG A 88 22.17 -21.77 15.92
N MET A 89 22.00 -21.75 14.60
CA MET A 89 21.13 -20.78 13.93
C MET A 89 19.65 -21.18 14.09
N CYS A 90 19.33 -22.46 13.90
CA CYS A 90 17.98 -23.01 14.09
C CYS A 90 17.48 -22.87 15.54
N ASP A 91 18.36 -22.99 16.53
CA ASP A 91 18.10 -22.78 17.97
C ASP A 91 17.58 -21.37 18.32
N ARG A 92 17.62 -20.41 17.39
CA ARG A 92 17.21 -19.01 17.63
C ARG A 92 15.76 -18.71 17.25
N ASP A 93 14.94 -19.74 17.10
CA ASP A 93 13.52 -19.64 16.72
C ASP A 93 13.29 -18.88 15.42
N ILE A 94 14.07 -19.16 14.38
CA ILE A 94 13.91 -18.49 13.09
C ILE A 94 12.56 -18.88 12.43
N PRO A 95 11.88 -17.98 11.70
CA PRO A 95 10.60 -18.28 11.07
C PRO A 95 10.70 -19.42 10.06
N CYS A 96 11.57 -19.28 9.06
CA CYS A 96 11.77 -20.23 7.98
C CYS A 96 13.10 -20.00 7.28
N ILE A 97 13.51 -20.97 6.46
CA ILE A 97 14.69 -20.90 5.61
C ILE A 97 14.27 -20.96 4.14
N VAL A 98 14.85 -20.11 3.30
CA VAL A 98 14.69 -20.16 1.85
C VAL A 98 16.06 -20.40 1.21
N VAL A 99 16.14 -21.43 0.37
CA VAL A 99 17.33 -21.80 -0.39
C VAL A 99 17.18 -21.27 -1.81
N ALA A 100 18.04 -20.33 -2.18
CA ALA A 100 17.97 -19.66 -3.48
C ALA A 100 18.71 -20.41 -4.59
N ARG A 101 18.50 -19.97 -5.84
CA ARG A 101 19.20 -20.46 -7.05
C ARG A 101 19.01 -21.96 -7.35
N GLY A 102 17.87 -22.53 -6.96
CA GLY A 102 17.55 -23.94 -7.19
C GLY A 102 18.45 -24.91 -6.44
N ALA A 103 19.21 -24.43 -5.45
CA ALA A 103 20.02 -25.27 -4.60
C ALA A 103 19.14 -26.01 -3.58
N THR A 104 19.66 -27.13 -3.09
CA THR A 104 19.06 -27.93 -2.02
C THR A 104 20.02 -28.00 -0.85
N LEU A 105 19.46 -28.21 0.34
CA LEU A 105 20.24 -28.50 1.54
C LEU A 105 20.59 -29.99 1.56
N GLY A 106 21.75 -30.32 2.11
CA GLY A 106 22.13 -31.71 2.38
C GLY A 106 21.22 -32.33 3.44
N GLU A 107 21.12 -33.66 3.43
CA GLU A 107 20.24 -34.41 4.33
C GLU A 107 20.58 -34.17 5.82
N ASP A 108 21.86 -33.95 6.12
CA ASP A 108 22.35 -33.58 7.45
C ASP A 108 21.72 -32.27 7.96
N LEU A 109 21.63 -31.25 7.10
CA LEU A 109 21.03 -29.96 7.43
C LEU A 109 19.50 -30.03 7.43
N MET A 110 18.93 -30.80 6.51
CA MET A 110 17.48 -31.05 6.46
C MET A 110 16.99 -31.75 7.74
N ALA A 111 17.78 -32.67 8.30
CA ALA A 111 17.47 -33.34 9.57
C ALA A 111 17.44 -32.35 10.74
N VAL A 112 18.42 -31.44 10.82
CA VAL A 112 18.45 -30.39 11.86
C VAL A 112 17.24 -29.46 11.75
N ALA A 113 16.84 -29.05 10.53
CA ALA A 113 15.66 -28.20 10.37
C ALA A 113 14.36 -28.91 10.77
N ARG A 114 14.23 -30.21 10.48
CA ARG A 114 13.10 -31.04 10.94
C ARG A 114 13.04 -31.14 12.46
N GLU A 115 14.17 -31.38 13.12
CA GLU A 115 14.29 -31.39 14.58
C GLU A 115 13.75 -30.09 15.22
N HIS A 116 13.98 -28.95 14.57
CA HIS A 116 13.54 -27.63 15.05
C HIS A 116 12.17 -27.20 14.52
N VAL A 117 11.51 -28.04 13.72
CA VAL A 117 10.22 -27.73 13.10
C VAL A 117 10.29 -26.43 12.27
N ILE A 118 11.36 -26.26 11.49
CA ILE A 118 11.58 -25.08 10.65
C ILE A 118 11.24 -25.43 9.19
N PRO A 119 10.26 -24.76 8.57
CA PRO A 119 9.96 -24.97 7.16
C PRO A 119 11.11 -24.47 6.28
N ILE A 120 11.46 -25.29 5.30
CA ILE A 120 12.46 -24.97 4.28
C ILE A 120 11.75 -24.82 2.95
N PHE A 121 12.02 -23.72 2.26
CA PHE A 121 11.56 -23.48 0.90
C PHE A 121 12.76 -23.41 -0.06
N GLY A 122 12.55 -23.82 -1.30
CA GLY A 122 13.45 -23.58 -2.42
C GLY A 122 12.91 -22.49 -3.33
N THR A 123 13.80 -21.80 -4.03
CA THR A 123 13.45 -20.95 -5.17
C THR A 123 14.54 -20.99 -6.22
N SER A 124 14.14 -21.02 -7.51
CA SER A 124 15.07 -20.93 -8.63
C SER A 124 15.61 -19.51 -8.86
N GLN A 125 15.03 -18.50 -8.19
CA GLN A 125 15.43 -17.11 -8.37
C GLN A 125 16.86 -16.82 -7.91
N VAL A 126 17.47 -15.83 -8.57
CA VAL A 126 18.72 -15.22 -8.11
C VAL A 126 18.51 -14.58 -6.73
N THR A 127 19.42 -14.85 -5.80
CA THR A 127 19.31 -14.46 -4.37
C THR A 127 18.89 -13.00 -4.16
N MET A 128 19.51 -12.05 -4.87
CA MET A 128 19.16 -10.63 -4.74
C MET A 128 17.77 -10.29 -5.31
N LYS A 129 17.34 -10.95 -6.39
CA LYS A 129 16.00 -10.76 -6.95
C LYS A 129 14.94 -11.24 -5.96
N PHE A 130 15.15 -12.43 -5.38
CA PHE A 130 14.30 -12.96 -4.32
C PHE A 130 14.24 -12.03 -3.11
N LEU A 131 15.41 -11.58 -2.60
CA LEU A 131 15.49 -10.68 -1.45
C LEU A 131 14.64 -9.42 -1.65
N ASN A 132 14.81 -8.74 -2.79
CA ASN A 132 14.08 -7.51 -3.10
C ASN A 132 12.58 -7.79 -3.21
N ALA A 133 12.20 -8.81 -3.98
CA ALA A 133 10.80 -9.16 -4.21
C ALA A 133 10.07 -9.58 -2.93
N ALA A 134 10.74 -10.34 -2.04
CA ALA A 134 10.18 -10.78 -0.77
C ALA A 134 10.11 -9.64 0.25
N THR A 135 11.13 -8.76 0.29
CA THR A 135 11.13 -7.58 1.17
C THR A 135 9.97 -6.65 0.86
N ILE A 136 9.75 -6.30 -0.42
CA ILE A 136 8.62 -5.42 -0.83
C ILE A 136 7.26 -6.01 -0.40
N ARG A 137 7.10 -7.33 -0.52
CA ARG A 137 5.85 -8.01 -0.13
C ARG A 137 5.65 -8.00 1.38
N LEU A 138 6.71 -8.26 2.14
CA LEU A 138 6.68 -8.15 3.60
C LEU A 138 6.39 -6.72 4.04
N GLU A 139 7.03 -5.71 3.44
CA GLU A 139 6.72 -4.31 3.73
C GLU A 139 5.24 -3.99 3.47
N HIS A 140 4.65 -4.51 2.39
CA HIS A 140 3.24 -4.33 2.09
C HIS A 140 2.29 -5.05 3.07
N GLU A 141 2.66 -6.23 3.59
CA GLU A 141 1.90 -6.93 4.63
C GLU A 141 1.93 -6.18 5.97
N PHE A 142 3.08 -5.57 6.31
CA PHE A 142 3.28 -4.88 7.58
C PHE A 142 2.92 -3.39 7.55
N ALA A 143 2.67 -2.84 6.36
CA ALA A 143 2.35 -1.43 6.16
C ALA A 143 1.21 -0.97 7.08
N PRO A 144 1.37 0.15 7.80
CA PRO A 144 0.31 0.70 8.63
C PRO A 144 -0.87 1.07 7.75
N SER A 145 -2.07 0.83 8.27
CA SER A 145 -3.30 0.96 7.49
C SER A 145 -4.42 1.59 8.29
N VAL A 146 -5.35 2.22 7.60
CA VAL A 146 -6.55 2.82 8.17
C VAL A 146 -7.73 2.58 7.24
N THR A 147 -8.93 2.39 7.79
CA THR A 147 -10.16 2.34 7.01
C THR A 147 -10.95 3.61 7.27
N MET A 148 -11.36 4.29 6.20
CA MET A 148 -12.12 5.52 6.23
C MET A 148 -13.43 5.36 5.48
N HIS A 149 -14.47 6.06 5.92
CA HIS A 149 -15.73 6.12 5.19
C HIS A 149 -15.66 7.17 4.08
N GLY A 150 -15.95 6.79 2.84
CA GLY A 150 -15.85 7.66 1.68
C GLY A 150 -15.88 6.90 0.36
N CYS A 151 -15.67 7.62 -0.74
CA CYS A 151 -15.53 7.05 -2.08
C CYS A 151 -14.14 7.38 -2.62
N MET A 152 -13.42 6.39 -3.12
CA MET A 152 -12.12 6.58 -3.77
C MET A 152 -12.27 6.36 -5.26
N VAL A 153 -11.84 7.33 -6.07
CA VAL A 153 -11.87 7.27 -7.54
C VAL A 153 -10.52 7.67 -8.14
N ASP A 154 -10.21 7.13 -9.31
CA ASP A 154 -9.14 7.60 -10.18
C ASP A 154 -9.72 8.51 -11.25
N MET A 155 -9.49 9.81 -11.13
CA MET A 155 -9.91 10.80 -12.11
C MET A 155 -8.70 11.28 -12.91
N ARG A 156 -8.59 10.82 -14.17
CA ARG A 156 -7.50 11.18 -15.10
C ARG A 156 -6.09 10.97 -14.53
N GLY A 157 -5.91 9.92 -13.73
CA GLY A 157 -4.63 9.58 -13.11
C GLY A 157 -4.46 10.11 -11.69
N VAL A 158 -5.35 10.99 -11.23
CA VAL A 158 -5.35 11.54 -9.87
C VAL A 158 -6.28 10.73 -8.98
N GLY A 159 -5.74 10.11 -7.92
CA GLY A 159 -6.54 9.42 -6.92
C GLY A 159 -7.22 10.39 -5.96
N VAL A 160 -8.54 10.43 -5.99
CA VAL A 160 -9.36 11.34 -5.20
C VAL A 160 -10.17 10.57 -4.16
N LEU A 161 -9.95 10.89 -2.88
CA LEU A 161 -10.79 10.42 -1.78
C LEU A 161 -11.87 11.46 -1.47
N ILE A 162 -13.12 11.10 -1.74
CA ILE A 162 -14.30 11.92 -1.47
C ILE A 162 -14.87 11.51 -0.10
N VAL A 163 -14.79 12.44 0.86
CA VAL A 163 -15.33 12.30 2.22
C VAL A 163 -16.42 13.32 2.48
N GLY A 164 -17.22 13.08 3.52
CA GLY A 164 -18.35 13.95 3.86
C GLY A 164 -19.34 13.25 4.78
N LYS A 165 -20.25 14.02 5.37
CA LYS A 165 -21.33 13.51 6.25
C LYS A 165 -22.16 12.43 5.51
N SER A 166 -22.82 11.55 6.25
CA SER A 166 -23.73 10.58 5.63
C SER A 166 -24.81 11.31 4.83
N GLY A 167 -25.13 10.83 3.63
CA GLY A 167 -26.06 11.50 2.72
C GLY A 167 -25.53 12.77 2.04
N SER A 168 -24.24 13.11 2.14
CA SER A 168 -23.66 14.28 1.47
C SER A 168 -23.49 14.14 -0.04
N GLY A 169 -23.96 13.05 -0.66
CA GLY A 169 -23.82 12.82 -2.10
C GLY A 169 -22.49 12.20 -2.54
N LYS A 170 -21.79 11.43 -1.68
CA LYS A 170 -20.45 10.89 -2.00
C LYS A 170 -20.50 9.90 -3.17
N SER A 171 -21.37 8.90 -3.07
CA SER A 171 -21.53 7.85 -4.08
C SER A 171 -22.15 8.44 -5.36
N GLU A 172 -23.09 9.36 -5.25
CA GLU A 172 -23.67 10.10 -6.38
C GLU A 172 -22.61 10.94 -7.12
N THR A 173 -21.72 11.60 -6.37
CA THR A 173 -20.59 12.34 -6.95
C THR A 173 -19.61 11.39 -7.64
N ALA A 174 -19.34 10.21 -7.05
CA ALA A 174 -18.51 9.19 -7.66
C ALA A 174 -19.11 8.66 -8.97
N ILE A 175 -20.42 8.42 -9.05
CA ILE A 175 -21.12 8.02 -10.29
C ILE A 175 -20.97 9.09 -11.36
N GLY A 176 -21.23 10.35 -11.02
CA GLY A 176 -21.03 11.45 -11.97
C GLY A 176 -19.58 11.51 -12.50
N LEU A 177 -18.59 11.15 -11.68
CA LEU A 177 -17.20 11.05 -12.14
C LEU A 177 -16.98 9.84 -13.05
N LEU A 178 -17.60 8.69 -12.77
CA LEU A 178 -17.55 7.50 -13.65
C LEU A 178 -18.11 7.80 -15.04
N GLU A 179 -19.24 8.52 -15.11
CA GLU A 179 -19.83 8.99 -16.38
C GLU A 179 -18.87 9.92 -17.16
N ARG A 180 -17.94 10.58 -16.47
CA ARG A 180 -16.90 11.46 -17.04
C ARG A 180 -15.58 10.72 -17.30
N GLY A 181 -15.58 9.39 -17.22
CA GLY A 181 -14.42 8.53 -17.51
C GLY A 181 -13.49 8.27 -16.32
N ALA A 182 -13.93 8.53 -15.10
CA ALA A 182 -13.19 8.09 -13.90
C ALA A 182 -13.29 6.57 -13.72
N SER A 183 -12.44 6.03 -12.83
CA SER A 183 -12.54 4.64 -12.38
C SER A 183 -12.79 4.57 -10.87
N LEU A 184 -13.68 3.69 -10.43
CA LEU A 184 -13.92 3.42 -9.02
C LEU A 184 -12.78 2.58 -8.44
N VAL A 185 -12.28 2.97 -7.27
CA VAL A 185 -11.33 2.17 -6.47
C VAL A 185 -12.06 1.52 -5.29
N ALA A 186 -12.88 2.31 -4.59
CA ALA A 186 -13.67 1.85 -3.46
C ALA A 186 -14.88 2.77 -3.24
N ASP A 187 -15.99 2.19 -2.79
CA ASP A 187 -17.18 2.90 -2.30
C ASP A 187 -17.45 2.49 -0.84
N ASP A 188 -18.03 3.42 -0.08
CA ASP A 188 -18.32 3.31 1.36
C ASP A 188 -17.10 3.12 2.27
N MET A 189 -16.38 2.00 2.17
CA MET A 189 -15.20 1.68 2.97
C MET A 189 -13.92 1.71 2.14
N VAL A 190 -13.08 2.72 2.39
CA VAL A 190 -11.78 2.87 1.75
C VAL A 190 -10.67 2.45 2.71
N ARG A 191 -9.91 1.41 2.34
CA ARG A 191 -8.71 1.00 3.07
C ARG A 191 -7.50 1.72 2.49
N ILE A 192 -6.78 2.45 3.33
CA ILE A 192 -5.59 3.20 2.96
C ILE A 192 -4.39 2.59 3.69
N LYS A 193 -3.31 2.32 2.96
CA LYS A 193 -2.03 1.84 3.50
C LYS A 193 -0.93 2.83 3.18
N TYR A 194 0.07 2.94 4.04
CA TYR A 194 1.32 3.66 3.73
C TYR A 194 2.40 2.66 3.31
N VAL A 195 2.74 2.65 2.02
CA VAL A 195 3.64 1.67 1.40
C VAL A 195 4.63 2.42 0.52
N GLY A 196 5.93 2.13 0.65
CA GLY A 196 6.94 2.70 -0.25
C GLY A 196 7.01 4.23 -0.27
N GLY A 197 6.60 4.89 0.82
CA GLY A 197 6.55 6.35 0.90
C GLY A 197 5.26 7.00 0.40
N GLU A 198 4.28 6.21 -0.06
CA GLU A 198 3.03 6.71 -0.62
C GLU A 198 1.81 6.15 0.13
N LEU A 199 0.71 6.91 0.13
CA LEU A 199 -0.60 6.40 0.57
C LEU A 199 -1.30 5.72 -0.60
N VAL A 200 -1.60 4.44 -0.47
CA VAL A 200 -2.32 3.65 -1.48
C VAL A 200 -3.68 3.25 -0.92
N ALA A 201 -4.74 3.60 -1.63
CA ALA A 201 -6.12 3.29 -1.29
C ALA A 201 -6.63 2.09 -2.10
N THR A 202 -7.44 1.25 -1.46
CA THR A 202 -8.09 0.07 -2.06
C THR A 202 -9.44 -0.20 -1.37
N SER A 203 -10.24 -1.08 -1.95
CA SER A 203 -11.47 -1.62 -1.35
C SER A 203 -11.20 -2.92 -0.59
N PRO A 204 -11.99 -3.23 0.46
CA PRO A 204 -12.15 -4.60 0.94
C PRO A 204 -12.54 -5.56 -0.20
N ASP A 205 -12.06 -6.80 -0.16
CA ASP A 205 -12.29 -7.76 -1.26
C ASP A 205 -13.78 -7.99 -1.57
N LEU A 206 -14.63 -8.02 -0.53
CA LEU A 206 -16.07 -8.25 -0.67
C LEU A 206 -16.81 -7.09 -1.36
N SER A 207 -16.36 -5.84 -1.19
CA SER A 207 -17.03 -4.66 -1.76
C SER A 207 -16.37 -4.15 -3.03
N ARG A 208 -15.33 -4.83 -3.53
CA ARG A 208 -14.57 -4.41 -4.72
C ARG A 208 -15.48 -4.29 -5.94
N GLY A 209 -15.54 -3.10 -6.53
CA GLY A 209 -16.32 -2.82 -7.73
C GLY A 209 -17.84 -2.74 -7.52
N TYR A 210 -18.31 -2.88 -6.27
CA TYR A 210 -19.70 -2.67 -5.91
C TYR A 210 -19.91 -1.28 -5.32
N MET A 211 -21.11 -0.74 -5.51
CA MET A 211 -21.52 0.56 -4.98
C MET A 211 -22.99 0.51 -4.59
N GLU A 212 -23.34 1.13 -3.46
CA GLU A 212 -24.74 1.28 -3.04
C GLU A 212 -25.30 2.61 -3.52
N ILE A 213 -26.44 2.57 -4.23
CA ILE A 213 -27.16 3.77 -4.66
C ILE A 213 -28.53 3.80 -3.98
N ARG A 214 -28.80 4.88 -3.25
CA ARG A 214 -30.10 5.06 -2.60
C ARG A 214 -31.23 5.07 -3.63
N GLY A 215 -32.27 4.28 -3.37
CA GLY A 215 -33.43 4.15 -4.25
C GLY A 215 -33.25 3.16 -5.42
N ILE A 216 -32.03 2.66 -5.66
CA ILE A 216 -31.75 1.65 -6.71
C ILE A 216 -31.28 0.34 -6.06
N GLY A 217 -30.37 0.41 -5.09
CA GLY A 217 -29.73 -0.73 -4.44
C GLY A 217 -28.25 -0.86 -4.80
N ILE A 218 -27.69 -2.05 -4.61
CA ILE A 218 -26.28 -2.34 -4.88
C ILE A 218 -26.10 -2.60 -6.38
N ILE A 219 -25.13 -1.92 -6.99
CA ILE A 219 -24.76 -2.09 -8.39
C ILE A 219 -23.33 -2.62 -8.53
N ASN A 220 -23.05 -3.26 -9.67
CA ASN A 220 -21.68 -3.60 -10.07
C ASN A 220 -21.20 -2.60 -11.13
N VAL A 221 -20.14 -1.86 -10.81
CA VAL A 221 -19.64 -0.77 -11.67
C VAL A 221 -19.04 -1.28 -12.97
N ALA A 222 -18.35 -2.42 -12.99
CA ALA A 222 -17.76 -2.97 -14.21
C ALA A 222 -18.83 -3.41 -15.20
N ASN A 223 -19.94 -3.96 -14.70
CA ASN A 223 -21.04 -4.41 -15.56
C ASN A 223 -21.76 -3.24 -16.21
N LEU A 224 -21.86 -2.09 -15.53
CA LEU A 224 -22.58 -0.91 -16.02
C LEU A 224 -21.69 0.02 -16.87
N PHE A 225 -20.44 0.23 -16.47
CA PHE A 225 -19.53 1.22 -17.07
C PHE A 225 -18.29 0.60 -17.75
N GLY A 226 -18.21 -0.73 -17.79
CA GLY A 226 -17.12 -1.49 -18.42
C GLY A 226 -15.91 -1.70 -17.50
N LEU A 227 -15.04 -2.65 -17.85
CA LEU A 227 -13.88 -3.02 -17.02
C LEU A 227 -12.91 -1.86 -16.72
N ALA A 228 -12.78 -0.92 -17.65
CA ALA A 228 -11.90 0.25 -17.49
C ALA A 228 -12.36 1.18 -16.35
N SER A 229 -13.62 1.09 -15.93
CA SER A 229 -14.22 1.90 -14.86
C SER A 229 -13.88 1.41 -13.43
N ILE A 230 -13.04 0.38 -13.28
CA ILE A 230 -12.58 -0.10 -11.97
C ILE A 230 -11.05 -0.05 -11.89
N ARG A 231 -10.53 0.25 -10.71
CA ARG A 231 -9.11 0.11 -10.33
C ARG A 231 -9.00 -0.68 -9.02
N PRO A 232 -8.16 -1.72 -8.92
CA PRO A 232 -7.99 -2.47 -7.67
C PRO A 232 -7.45 -1.62 -6.53
N ASP A 233 -6.53 -0.71 -6.85
CA ASP A 233 -5.90 0.22 -5.94
C ASP A 233 -5.50 1.50 -6.69
N LYS A 234 -5.24 2.57 -5.91
CA LYS A 234 -4.76 3.84 -6.44
C LYS A 234 -4.04 4.64 -5.36
N ARG A 235 -2.94 5.31 -5.74
CA ARG A 235 -2.30 6.32 -4.88
C ARG A 235 -3.27 7.44 -4.54
N LEU A 236 -3.32 7.84 -3.27
CA LEU A 236 -4.12 8.96 -2.81
C LEU A 236 -3.38 10.28 -3.05
N ASP A 237 -4.00 11.14 -3.84
CA ASP A 237 -3.39 12.38 -4.34
C ASP A 237 -4.12 13.64 -3.87
N LEU A 238 -5.42 13.53 -3.62
CA LEU A 238 -6.31 14.61 -3.24
C LEU A 238 -7.42 14.08 -2.32
N VAL A 239 -7.68 14.78 -1.23
CA VAL A 239 -8.88 14.59 -0.41
C VAL A 239 -9.89 15.70 -0.74
N VAL A 240 -11.11 15.31 -1.08
CA VAL A 240 -12.23 16.25 -1.23
C VAL A 240 -13.22 16.03 -0.10
N THR A 241 -13.52 17.08 0.66
CA THR A 241 -14.59 17.05 1.66
C THR A 241 -15.84 17.74 1.13
N LEU A 242 -16.92 16.97 0.98
CA LEU A 242 -18.25 17.48 0.67
C LEU A 242 -18.88 18.10 1.93
N LYS A 243 -19.15 19.40 1.88
CA LYS A 243 -19.81 20.15 2.97
C LYS A 243 -21.18 20.70 2.52
N PRO A 244 -22.17 20.79 3.41
CA PRO A 244 -23.38 21.56 3.14
C PRO A 244 -23.07 23.00 2.74
N ALA A 245 -23.83 23.58 1.80
CA ALA A 245 -23.63 24.97 1.36
C ALA A 245 -23.79 26.02 2.47
N THR A 246 -24.53 25.69 3.55
CA THR A 246 -24.67 26.53 4.74
C THR A 246 -23.40 26.65 5.56
N ASP A 247 -22.47 25.70 5.42
CA ASP A 247 -21.23 25.61 6.18
C ASP A 247 -20.08 26.40 5.49
N LEU A 248 -20.41 27.21 4.47
CA LEU A 248 -19.46 27.91 3.58
C LEU A 248 -19.06 29.32 4.02
N ASN A 249 -19.59 29.83 5.13
CA ASN A 249 -19.39 31.23 5.53
C ASN A 249 -17.90 31.62 5.74
N GLU A 250 -16.97 30.65 5.69
CA GLU A 250 -15.52 30.84 5.81
C GLU A 250 -14.71 30.13 4.71
N VAL A 251 -15.26 29.89 3.51
CA VAL A 251 -14.45 29.34 2.41
C VAL A 251 -13.61 30.44 1.76
N ASP A 252 -12.28 30.27 1.86
CA ASP A 252 -11.27 31.07 1.17
C ASP A 252 -11.57 31.09 -0.34
N ARG A 253 -12.11 32.23 -0.81
CA ARG A 253 -12.57 32.42 -2.19
C ARG A 253 -11.42 32.52 -3.18
N LEU A 254 -10.20 32.74 -2.69
CA LEU A 254 -9.02 32.96 -3.52
C LEU A 254 -8.12 31.71 -3.57
N GLY A 255 -8.35 30.71 -2.71
CA GLY A 255 -7.55 29.48 -2.67
C GLY A 255 -6.07 29.75 -2.44
N MET A 256 -5.73 30.81 -1.69
CA MET A 256 -4.34 31.28 -1.54
C MET A 256 -3.53 30.41 -0.59
N GLN A 257 -4.19 29.67 0.31
CA GLN A 257 -3.51 28.69 1.16
C GLN A 257 -3.89 27.25 0.79
N PRO A 258 -2.92 26.40 0.39
CA PRO A 258 -3.19 24.99 0.17
C PRO A 258 -3.57 24.34 1.50
N LYS A 259 -4.83 23.89 1.60
CA LYS A 259 -5.27 23.07 2.73
C LYS A 259 -4.68 21.67 2.58
N THR A 260 -4.39 21.05 3.73
CA THR A 260 -3.91 19.67 3.79
C THR A 260 -4.79 18.82 4.69
N TYR A 261 -4.88 17.54 4.37
CA TYR A 261 -5.60 16.53 5.15
C TYR A 261 -4.59 15.47 5.62
N GLU A 262 -4.55 15.19 6.92
CA GLU A 262 -3.61 14.23 7.50
C GLU A 262 -4.19 12.79 7.51
N ILE A 263 -3.45 11.83 6.93
CA ILE A 263 -3.76 10.40 6.95
C ILE A 263 -2.46 9.62 7.23
N LEU A 264 -2.45 8.80 8.28
CA LEU A 264 -1.27 8.01 8.69
C LEU A 264 0.00 8.88 8.87
N GLY A 265 -0.15 10.11 9.38
CA GLY A 265 0.94 11.07 9.56
C GLY A 265 1.41 11.78 8.27
N GLN A 266 0.77 11.50 7.13
CA GLN A 266 1.09 12.12 5.84
C GLN A 266 0.09 13.23 5.50
N HIS A 267 0.57 14.34 4.96
CA HIS A 267 -0.24 15.48 4.58
C HIS A 267 -0.57 15.42 3.08
N ILE A 268 -1.86 15.30 2.75
CA ILE A 268 -2.37 15.23 1.39
C ILE A 268 -3.08 16.54 1.03
N ALA A 269 -3.04 16.95 -0.24
CA ALA A 269 -3.79 18.11 -0.70
C ALA A 269 -5.28 17.95 -0.39
N HIS A 270 -5.92 19.04 0.05
CA HIS A 270 -7.30 19.03 0.52
C HIS A 270 -8.12 20.15 -0.10
N VAL A 271 -9.32 19.81 -0.56
CA VAL A 271 -10.29 20.78 -1.07
C VAL A 271 -11.64 20.52 -0.42
N GLU A 272 -12.32 21.59 -0.03
CA GLU A 272 -13.68 21.52 0.50
C GLU A 272 -14.66 21.98 -0.57
N ILE A 273 -15.58 21.10 -0.97
CA ILE A 273 -16.54 21.38 -2.03
C ILE A 273 -17.94 21.46 -1.43
N PRO A 274 -18.64 22.58 -1.61
CA PRO A 274 -20.01 22.69 -1.16
C PRO A 274 -21.01 21.94 -2.02
N VAL A 275 -21.95 21.30 -1.34
CA VAL A 275 -23.07 20.57 -1.92
C VAL A 275 -24.35 21.37 -1.70
N GLY A 276 -25.13 21.55 -2.77
CA GLY A 276 -26.42 22.22 -2.75
C GLY A 276 -27.18 22.03 -4.06
N PRO A 277 -28.49 22.35 -4.08
CA PRO A 277 -29.30 22.24 -5.29
C PRO A 277 -28.70 22.99 -6.48
N GLY A 278 -28.72 22.38 -7.66
CA GLY A 278 -28.20 22.98 -8.90
C GLY A 278 -26.67 22.97 -9.05
N ARG A 279 -25.91 22.45 -8.06
CA ARG A 279 -24.45 22.30 -8.16
C ARG A 279 -24.05 20.92 -8.67
N ASP A 280 -23.26 20.90 -9.74
CA ASP A 280 -22.62 19.70 -10.28
C ASP A 280 -21.35 19.39 -9.46
N THR A 281 -21.51 18.62 -8.39
CA THR A 281 -20.39 18.25 -7.49
C THR A 281 -19.34 17.42 -8.21
N ALA A 282 -19.74 16.51 -9.10
CA ALA A 282 -18.83 15.68 -9.88
C ALA A 282 -17.92 16.55 -10.77
N ARG A 283 -18.47 17.57 -11.43
CA ARG A 283 -17.66 18.53 -12.21
C ARG A 283 -16.69 19.32 -11.34
N MET A 284 -17.10 19.77 -10.16
CA MET A 284 -16.20 20.48 -9.26
C MET A 284 -15.05 19.59 -8.78
N VAL A 285 -15.33 18.32 -8.44
CA VAL A 285 -14.29 17.34 -8.09
C VAL A 285 -13.34 17.09 -9.26
N ALA A 286 -13.87 16.96 -10.49
CA ALA A 286 -13.05 16.78 -11.68
C ALA A 286 -12.09 17.95 -11.93
N ILE A 287 -12.56 19.19 -11.72
CA ILE A 287 -11.72 20.40 -11.82
C ILE A 287 -10.65 20.40 -10.72
N ALA A 288 -11.00 20.05 -9.47
CA ALA A 288 -10.04 19.97 -8.38
C ALA A 288 -8.94 18.92 -8.64
N ALA A 289 -9.29 17.78 -9.25
CA ALA A 289 -8.33 16.76 -9.67
C ALA A 289 -7.36 17.30 -10.73
N LEU A 290 -7.87 18.03 -11.73
CA LEU A 290 -7.04 18.67 -12.77
C LEU A 290 -6.12 19.75 -12.19
N ASP A 291 -6.62 20.59 -11.28
CA ASP A 291 -5.80 21.60 -10.58
C ASP A 291 -4.67 20.93 -9.79
N GLN A 292 -4.98 19.83 -9.09
CA GLN A 292 -3.97 19.06 -8.37
C GLN A 292 -2.91 18.44 -9.30
N GLN A 293 -3.31 18.02 -10.50
CA GLN A 293 -2.37 17.54 -11.52
C GLN A 293 -1.46 18.68 -12.01
N LEU A 294 -1.99 19.88 -12.23
CA LEU A 294 -1.21 21.06 -12.63
C LEU A 294 -0.22 21.49 -11.53
N ARG A 295 -0.65 21.51 -10.27
CA ARG A 295 0.22 21.82 -9.12
C ARG A 295 1.40 20.86 -9.01
N ARG A 296 1.19 19.58 -9.29
CA ARG A 296 2.27 18.57 -9.33
C ARG A 296 3.29 18.82 -10.44
N LEU A 297 2.88 19.45 -11.53
CA LEU A 297 3.75 19.87 -12.61
C LEU A 297 4.42 21.23 -12.34
N GLY A 298 4.15 21.86 -11.17
CA GLY A 298 4.71 23.14 -10.77
C GLY A 298 3.88 24.37 -11.15
N PHE A 299 2.68 24.19 -11.71
CA PHE A 299 1.80 25.31 -12.06
C PHE A 299 0.83 25.63 -10.92
N ASN A 300 0.93 26.82 -10.32
CA ASN A 300 -0.04 27.34 -9.36
C ASN A 300 -0.84 28.49 -9.97
N MET A 301 -2.06 28.20 -10.41
CA MET A 301 -2.93 29.16 -11.09
C MET A 301 -3.30 30.37 -10.20
N ALA A 302 -3.44 30.17 -8.88
CA ALA A 302 -3.76 31.23 -7.94
C ALA A 302 -2.60 32.22 -7.80
N ASP A 303 -1.37 31.70 -7.69
CA ASP A 303 -0.16 32.54 -7.63
C ASP A 303 0.04 33.30 -8.94
N GLU A 304 -0.14 32.64 -10.09
CA GLU A 304 -0.03 33.29 -11.41
C GLU A 304 -1.06 34.41 -11.57
N PHE A 305 -2.30 34.17 -11.15
CA PHE A 305 -3.35 35.18 -11.18
C PHE A 305 -3.07 36.33 -10.21
N ASN A 306 -2.57 36.05 -8.99
CA ASN A 306 -2.20 37.07 -8.03
C ASN A 306 -1.03 37.93 -8.54
N GLN A 307 -0.02 37.33 -9.17
CA GLN A 307 1.06 38.06 -9.84
C GLN A 307 0.56 38.93 -11.00
N LYS A 308 -0.42 38.43 -11.79
CA LYS A 308 -1.10 39.22 -12.83
C LYS A 308 -1.87 40.40 -12.23
N LEU A 309 -2.61 40.19 -11.14
CA LEU A 309 -3.32 41.28 -10.45
C LEU A 309 -2.36 42.32 -9.89
N LEU A 310 -1.29 41.89 -9.19
CA LEU A 310 -0.26 42.79 -8.65
C LEU A 310 0.44 43.58 -9.75
N SER A 311 0.77 42.95 -10.88
CA SER A 311 1.37 43.66 -12.01
C SER A 311 0.40 44.66 -12.66
N HIS A 312 -0.89 44.33 -12.78
CA HIS A 312 -1.92 45.27 -13.23
C HIS A 312 -2.15 46.45 -12.27
N MET A 313 -2.17 46.20 -10.95
CA MET A 313 -2.30 47.25 -9.95
C MET A 313 -1.07 48.16 -9.91
N SER A 314 0.12 47.62 -10.17
CA SER A 314 1.37 48.41 -10.26
C SER A 314 1.49 49.25 -11.54
N THR A 315 0.77 48.91 -12.61
CA THR A 315 0.86 49.59 -13.92
C THR A 315 -0.22 50.66 -14.17
N GLY A 316 -1.16 50.86 -13.22
CA GLY A 316 -2.05 52.01 -13.18
C GLY A 316 -3.03 52.19 -14.36
N LYS A 317 -3.22 51.18 -15.21
CA LYS A 317 -4.17 51.28 -16.33
C LYS A 317 -5.57 50.83 -15.91
N PRO A 318 -6.62 51.65 -16.11
CA PRO A 318 -7.99 51.25 -15.84
C PRO A 318 -8.44 50.18 -16.84
N VAL A 319 -9.27 49.26 -16.34
CA VAL A 319 -9.84 48.13 -17.11
C VAL A 319 -10.82 48.68 -18.17
N PRO A 320 -10.82 48.19 -19.42
CA PRO A 320 -11.83 48.52 -20.41
C PRO A 320 -13.21 47.93 -20.07
#